data_AF-A0A971UPS3-F1
#
_entry.id   AF-A0A971UPS3-F1
#
_cell.length_a   1.000
_cell.length_b   1.000
_cell.length_c   1.000
_cell.angle_alpha   90.00
_cell.angle_beta   90.00
_cell.angle_gamma   90.00
#
_symmetry.space_group_name_H-M   'P 1'
#
loop_
_entity.id
_entity.type
_entity.pdbx_description
1 polymer ?
#
loop_
_entity_poly.entity_id
_entity_poly.type
_entity_poly.pdbx_seq_one_letter_code
_entity_poly.pdbx_strand_id
1 'polypeptide(L)'
;MASVAILTSTSPLRKTSSQGGVTKQRLNIDAAIQLADKFDVVIVASTAADEVFDHIARNLPRSARIRYRFYGRSFFAKRRSDANDDGRSSGWETILAENRVDFEPIITVARGGEKRKFDWRAMEDFVVDPDVTFVTGGEGQLFYAKARKVRKA
;
A
#
# COMPACT_ATOMS: atom_id res chain seq x y z
N MET A 1 -12.50 -9.03 11.23
CA MET A 1 -11.78 -7.77 11.53
C MET A 1 -12.28 -6.72 10.53
N ALA A 2 -11.71 -5.51 10.48
CA ALA A 2 -12.01 -4.58 9.38
C ALA A 2 -11.31 -5.08 8.11
N SER A 3 -11.97 -5.03 6.95
CA SER A 3 -11.35 -5.39 5.68
C SER A 3 -10.37 -4.31 5.22
N VAL A 4 -9.13 -4.70 4.91
CA VAL A 4 -8.04 -3.76 4.61
C VAL A 4 -7.52 -3.96 3.19
N ALA A 5 -7.42 -2.87 2.43
CA ALA A 5 -6.65 -2.82 1.19
C ALA A 5 -5.29 -2.13 1.43
N ILE A 6 -4.21 -2.74 0.94
CA ILE A 6 -2.87 -2.15 0.96
C ILE A 6 -2.41 -1.86 -0.47
N LEU A 7 -2.10 -0.59 -0.74
CA LEU A 7 -1.49 -0.13 -1.98
C LEU A 7 -0.09 0.39 -1.67
N THR A 8 0.94 -0.22 -2.27
CA THR A 8 2.34 0.21 -2.12
C THR A 8 2.77 1.28 -3.12
N SER A 9 1.82 1.76 -3.91
CA SER A 9 2.00 2.79 -4.95
C SER A 9 0.68 3.51 -5.20
N THR A 10 0.77 4.77 -5.65
CA THR A 10 -0.41 5.53 -6.12
C THR A 10 -0.80 5.20 -7.57
N SER A 11 -0.01 4.39 -8.28
CA SER A 11 -0.24 4.04 -9.71
C SER A 11 -1.65 3.55 -10.03
N PRO A 12 -2.27 2.64 -9.24
CA PRO A 12 -3.62 2.16 -9.53
C PRO A 12 -4.69 3.26 -9.46
N LEU A 13 -4.42 4.34 -8.70
CA LEU A 13 -5.31 5.48 -8.53
C LEU A 13 -5.09 6.57 -9.58
N ARG A 14 -4.15 6.40 -10.52
CA ARG A 14 -3.85 7.38 -11.56
C ARG A 14 -4.42 6.93 -12.90
N LYS A 15 -4.76 7.90 -13.75
CA LYS A 15 -5.12 7.70 -15.15
C LYS A 15 -4.46 8.79 -15.99
N THR A 16 -3.72 8.39 -17.01
CA THR A 16 -3.19 9.33 -18.00
C THR A 16 -4.24 9.63 -19.07
N SER A 17 -4.35 10.90 -19.42
CA SER A 17 -5.16 11.42 -20.52
C SER A 17 -4.26 12.19 -21.47
N SER A 18 -4.29 11.86 -22.76
CA SER A 18 -3.65 12.67 -23.80
C SER A 18 -4.72 13.40 -24.60
N GLN A 19 -4.59 14.73 -24.71
CA GLN A 19 -5.47 15.55 -25.54
C GLN A 19 -4.64 16.64 -26.21
N GLY A 20 -4.67 16.70 -27.55
CA GLY A 20 -3.94 17.71 -28.32
C GLY A 20 -2.41 17.65 -28.16
N GLY A 21 -1.84 16.46 -27.98
CA GLY A 21 -0.39 16.28 -27.78
C GLY A 21 0.10 16.55 -26.35
N VAL A 22 -0.78 16.96 -25.43
CA VAL A 22 -0.45 17.16 -24.01
C VAL A 22 -0.90 15.96 -23.19
N THR A 23 0.06 15.31 -22.54
CA THR A 23 -0.19 14.20 -21.60
C THR A 23 -0.38 14.76 -20.19
N LYS A 24 -1.53 14.49 -19.57
CA LYS A 24 -1.83 14.86 -18.18
C LYS A 24 -2.17 13.62 -17.36
N GLN A 25 -1.54 13.49 -16.20
CA GLN A 25 -1.98 12.52 -15.18
C GLN A 25 -3.14 13.12 -14.37
N ARG A 26 -4.18 12.32 -14.15
CA ARG A 26 -5.35 12.66 -13.34
C ARG A 26 -5.63 11.55 -12.33
N LEU A 27 -6.36 11.88 -11.27
CA LEU A 27 -6.92 10.91 -10.34
C LEU A 27 -7.99 10.08 -11.04
N ASN A 28 -7.91 8.76 -10.90
CA ASN A 28 -8.99 7.86 -11.26
C ASN A 28 -9.98 7.76 -10.09
N ILE A 29 -11.00 8.62 -10.10
CA ILE A 29 -12.02 8.69 -9.05
C ILE A 29 -12.78 7.37 -8.96
N ASP A 30 -13.11 6.75 -10.09
CA ASP A 30 -13.86 5.49 -10.12
C ASP A 30 -13.11 4.36 -9.41
N ALA A 31 -11.81 4.21 -9.68
CA ALA A 31 -10.98 3.23 -9.00
C ALA A 31 -10.88 3.49 -7.49
N ALA A 32 -10.83 4.76 -7.08
CA ALA A 32 -10.78 5.12 -5.68
C ALA A 32 -12.11 4.88 -4.95
N ILE A 33 -13.24 5.17 -5.60
CA ILE A 33 -14.58 4.85 -5.06
C ILE A 33 -14.74 3.33 -4.98
N GLN A 34 -14.34 2.58 -6.01
CA GLN A 34 -14.42 1.11 -6.00
C GLN A 34 -13.65 0.49 -4.83
N LEU A 35 -12.47 1.02 -4.51
CA LEU A 35 -11.70 0.57 -3.34
C LEU A 35 -12.39 0.97 -2.03
N ALA A 36 -12.87 2.21 -1.94
CA ALA A 36 -13.62 2.64 -0.78
C ALA A 36 -14.86 1.76 -0.55
N ASP A 37 -15.64 1.44 -1.57
CA ASP A 37 -16.86 0.63 -1.40
C ASP A 37 -16.56 -0.81 -0.98
N LYS A 38 -15.42 -1.37 -1.41
CA LYS A 38 -15.04 -2.76 -1.17
C LYS A 38 -14.35 -3.00 0.17
N PHE A 39 -13.67 -1.99 0.73
CA PHE A 39 -12.85 -2.13 1.93
C PHE A 39 -13.22 -1.11 3.00
N ASP A 40 -13.07 -1.49 4.27
CA ASP A 40 -13.30 -0.60 5.39
C ASP A 40 -12.15 0.41 5.55
N VAL A 41 -10.92 -0.05 5.27
CA VAL A 41 -9.70 0.77 5.31
C VAL A 41 -8.90 0.56 4.03
N VAL A 42 -8.45 1.66 3.43
CA VAL A 42 -7.56 1.66 2.26
C VAL A 42 -6.27 2.39 2.63
N ILE A 43 -5.20 1.62 2.83
CA ILE A 43 -3.86 2.13 3.13
C ILE A 43 -3.14 2.34 1.80
N VAL A 44 -2.69 3.57 1.54
CA VAL A 44 -1.88 3.89 0.37
C VAL A 44 -0.60 4.55 0.85
N ALA A 45 0.52 3.89 0.62
CA ALA A 45 1.81 4.41 1.05
C ALA A 45 2.87 4.22 -0.04
N SER A 46 3.64 5.27 -0.31
CA SER A 46 4.76 5.22 -1.25
C SER A 46 5.71 6.41 -1.06
N THR A 47 6.84 6.41 -1.77
CA THR A 47 7.80 7.52 -1.81
C THR A 47 7.41 8.65 -2.79
N ALA A 48 6.19 8.61 -3.33
CA ALA A 48 5.62 9.72 -4.09
C ALA A 48 5.55 10.99 -3.23
N ALA A 49 5.63 12.16 -3.87
CA ALA A 49 5.58 13.44 -3.19
C ALA A 49 4.26 13.59 -2.39
N ASP A 50 4.31 14.23 -1.23
CA ASP A 50 3.16 14.34 -0.32
C ASP A 50 1.99 15.08 -0.99
N GLU A 51 2.29 16.01 -1.90
CA GLU A 51 1.31 16.76 -2.68
C GLU A 51 0.44 15.85 -3.55
N VAL A 52 0.94 14.67 -3.97
CA VAL A 52 0.14 13.68 -4.70
C VAL A 52 -0.97 13.14 -3.79
N PHE A 53 -0.64 12.84 -2.54
CA PHE A 53 -1.60 12.31 -1.57
C PHE A 53 -2.60 13.38 -1.13
N ASP A 54 -2.13 14.62 -0.90
CA ASP A 54 -3.01 15.76 -0.64
C ASP A 54 -3.97 16.00 -1.80
N HIS A 55 -3.48 15.92 -3.04
CA HIS A 55 -4.30 16.05 -4.22
C HIS A 55 -5.37 14.94 -4.28
N ILE A 56 -5.00 13.68 -4.02
CA ILE A 56 -5.95 12.58 -3.96
C ILE A 56 -7.01 12.87 -2.88
N ALA A 57 -6.58 13.12 -1.65
CA ALA A 57 -7.48 13.32 -0.52
C ALA A 57 -8.49 14.45 -0.78
N ARG A 58 -8.04 15.59 -1.31
CA ARG A 58 -8.92 16.75 -1.59
C ARG A 58 -9.97 16.48 -2.66
N ASN A 59 -9.66 15.63 -3.64
CA ASN A 59 -10.56 15.34 -4.77
C ASN A 59 -11.47 14.13 -4.55
N LEU A 60 -11.26 13.34 -3.49
CA LEU A 60 -12.17 12.24 -3.14
C LEU A 60 -13.46 12.76 -2.48
N PRO A 61 -14.63 12.15 -2.79
CA PRO A 61 -15.84 12.34 -2.01
C PRO A 61 -15.61 12.06 -0.52
N ARG A 62 -16.28 12.80 0.37
CA ARG A 62 -16.08 12.67 1.82
C ARG A 62 -16.29 11.22 2.31
N SER A 63 -17.30 10.53 1.79
CA SER A 63 -17.63 9.13 2.11
C SER A 63 -16.51 8.14 1.76
N ALA A 64 -15.80 8.37 0.65
CA ALA A 64 -14.64 7.56 0.27
C ALA A 64 -13.42 7.96 1.11
N ARG A 65 -13.16 9.28 1.22
CA ARG A 65 -11.99 9.85 1.90
C ARG A 65 -11.77 9.33 3.31
N ILE A 66 -12.84 9.14 4.10
CA ILE A 66 -12.74 8.65 5.48
C ILE A 66 -12.15 7.23 5.60
N ARG A 67 -12.21 6.44 4.53
CA ARG A 67 -11.67 5.08 4.48
C ARG A 67 -10.18 5.06 4.15
N TYR A 68 -9.64 6.14 3.57
CA TYR A 68 -8.25 6.20 3.15
C TYR A 68 -7.30 6.59 4.28
N ARG A 69 -6.11 5.98 4.27
CA ARG A 69 -4.95 6.33 5.09
C ARG A 69 -3.76 6.54 4.15
N PHE A 70 -3.22 7.76 4.15
CA PHE A 70 -2.18 8.16 3.20
C PHE A 70 -0.84 8.36 3.92
N TYR A 71 0.20 7.76 3.38
CA TYR A 71 1.57 7.87 3.89
C TYR A 71 2.52 8.18 2.74
N GLY A 72 2.90 9.46 2.62
CA GLY A 72 3.75 9.94 1.53
C GLY A 72 5.24 9.97 1.86
N ARG A 73 6.02 10.58 0.98
CA ARG A 73 7.48 10.66 1.07
C ARG A 73 7.98 11.14 2.43
N SER A 74 7.39 12.17 3.02
CA SER A 74 7.88 12.71 4.30
C SER A 74 7.71 11.73 5.46
N PHE A 75 6.76 10.80 5.38
CA PHE A 75 6.61 9.74 6.37
C PHE A 75 7.81 8.79 6.34
N PHE A 76 8.23 8.35 5.15
CA PHE A 76 9.36 7.45 4.97
C PHE A 76 10.71 8.12 5.24
N ALA A 77 10.85 9.40 4.87
CA ALA A 77 12.09 10.16 5.06
C ALA A 77 12.51 10.32 6.54
N LYS A 78 11.55 10.21 7.47
CA LYS A 78 11.81 10.33 8.92
C LYS A 78 12.25 9.02 9.57
N ARG A 79 12.31 7.90 8.82
CA ARG A 79 12.61 6.57 9.36
C ARG A 79 14.10 6.27 9.22
N ARG A 80 14.67 5.59 10.22
CA ARG A 80 16.08 5.17 10.19
C ARG A 80 16.29 4.24 9.01
N SER A 81 17.24 4.60 8.14
CA SER A 81 17.80 3.72 7.12
C SER A 81 19.05 3.05 7.69
N ASP A 82 19.03 1.72 7.84
CA ASP A 82 20.28 0.98 7.85
C ASP A 82 20.93 1.10 6.47
N ALA A 83 22.24 0.85 6.33
CA ALA A 83 22.97 1.05 5.06
C ALA A 83 22.36 0.33 3.83
N ASN A 84 21.46 -0.64 4.04
CA ASN A 84 20.78 -1.43 3.01
C ASN A 84 19.24 -1.25 2.96
N ASP A 85 18.63 -0.40 3.80
CA ASP A 85 17.19 -0.11 3.78
C ASP A 85 16.98 1.38 3.53
N ASP A 86 16.18 1.75 2.53
CA ASP A 86 15.85 3.15 2.23
C ASP A 86 14.77 3.72 3.15
N GLY A 87 14.65 3.14 4.36
CA GLY A 87 13.67 3.46 5.38
C GLY A 87 12.26 2.94 5.09
N ARG A 88 12.03 2.30 3.93
CA ARG A 88 10.71 1.79 3.56
C ARG A 88 10.29 0.60 4.38
N SER A 89 11.18 -0.35 4.70
CA SER A 89 10.80 -1.49 5.53
C SER A 89 10.35 -1.02 6.92
N SER A 90 11.16 -0.21 7.60
CA SER A 90 10.78 0.39 8.89
C SER A 90 9.50 1.24 8.83
N GLY A 91 9.32 2.00 7.74
CA GLY A 91 8.09 2.76 7.50
C GLY A 91 6.87 1.86 7.39
N TRP A 92 6.96 0.79 6.62
CA TRP A 92 5.87 -0.17 6.45
C TRP A 92 5.55 -0.94 7.73
N GLU A 93 6.55 -1.40 8.49
CA GLU A 93 6.31 -2.01 9.80
C GLU A 93 5.50 -1.07 10.72
N THR A 94 5.84 0.22 10.70
CA THR A 94 5.10 1.23 11.47
C THR A 94 3.66 1.39 10.97
N ILE A 95 3.46 1.46 9.66
CA ILE A 95 2.12 1.59 9.05
C ILE A 95 1.25 0.37 9.40
N LEU A 96 1.80 -0.84 9.29
CA LEU A 96 1.08 -2.07 9.62
C LEU A 96 0.67 -2.07 11.10
N ALA A 97 1.59 -1.73 12.00
CA ALA A 97 1.30 -1.63 13.43
C ALA A 97 0.25 -0.56 13.77
N GLU A 98 0.37 0.65 13.21
CA GLU A 98 -0.59 1.76 13.42
C GLU A 98 -2.01 1.40 12.97
N ASN A 99 -2.12 0.59 11.90
CA ASN A 99 -3.41 0.16 11.34
C ASN A 99 -3.88 -1.20 11.88
N ARG A 100 -3.20 -1.76 12.90
CA ARG A 100 -3.53 -3.04 13.52
C ARG A 100 -3.59 -4.20 12.51
N VAL A 101 -2.70 -4.17 11.53
CA VAL A 101 -2.51 -5.26 10.59
C VAL A 101 -1.52 -6.25 11.18
N ASP A 102 -1.95 -7.50 11.36
CA ASP A 102 -1.10 -8.55 11.89
C ASP A 102 -0.02 -8.95 10.88
N PHE A 103 1.25 -8.86 11.28
CA PHE A 103 2.40 -9.26 10.47
C PHE A 103 3.50 -9.89 11.33
N GLU A 104 4.29 -10.77 10.72
CA GLU A 104 5.48 -11.36 11.32
C GLU A 104 6.73 -10.60 10.84
N PRO A 105 7.53 -9.96 11.72
CA PRO A 105 8.72 -9.21 11.29
C PRO A 105 9.88 -10.11 10.84
N ILE A 106 9.83 -11.39 11.21
CA ILE A 106 10.78 -12.42 10.79
C ILE A 106 9.99 -13.69 10.48
N ILE A 107 10.15 -14.22 9.26
CA ILE A 107 9.54 -15.49 8.83
C ILE A 107 10.62 -16.54 8.61
N THR A 108 10.22 -17.81 8.70
CA THR A 108 11.08 -18.95 8.32
C THR A 108 10.66 -19.47 6.95
N VAL A 109 11.60 -19.54 6.01
CA VAL A 109 11.33 -20.02 4.65
C VAL A 109 11.32 -21.54 4.63
N ALA A 110 10.20 -22.11 4.18
CA ALA A 110 9.92 -23.55 4.21
C ALA A 110 10.95 -24.44 3.49
N ARG A 111 11.80 -23.89 2.59
CA ARG A 111 12.78 -24.66 1.81
C ARG A 111 14.21 -24.70 2.37
N GLY A 112 14.45 -24.19 3.57
CA GLY A 112 15.79 -24.27 4.16
C GLY A 112 15.92 -23.86 5.62
N GLY A 113 14.81 -23.53 6.31
CA GLY A 113 14.88 -23.02 7.67
C GLY A 113 15.50 -21.61 7.77
N GLU A 114 15.78 -20.97 6.63
CA GLU A 114 16.35 -19.64 6.57
C GLU A 114 15.36 -18.62 7.14
N LYS A 115 15.84 -17.78 8.06
CA LYS A 115 15.05 -16.68 8.61
C LYS A 115 15.21 -15.46 7.72
N ARG A 116 14.09 -14.96 7.18
CA ARG A 116 14.04 -13.69 6.44
C ARG A 116 13.46 -12.61 7.34
N LYS A 117 14.13 -11.45 7.40
CA LYS A 117 13.57 -10.24 8.00
C LYS A 117 12.55 -9.60 7.05
N PHE A 118 11.63 -8.84 7.61
CA PHE A 118 10.64 -8.07 6.87
C PHE A 118 11.26 -7.26 5.73
N ASP A 119 10.72 -7.45 4.53
CA ASP A 119 11.04 -6.66 3.34
C ASP A 119 9.72 -6.17 2.74
N TRP A 120 9.56 -4.86 2.65
CA TRP A 120 8.35 -4.26 2.09
C TRP A 120 8.07 -4.71 0.65
N ARG A 121 9.10 -5.11 -0.11
CA ARG A 121 8.94 -5.62 -1.49
C ARG A 121 8.24 -6.98 -1.54
N ALA A 122 8.33 -7.75 -0.45
CA ALA A 122 7.73 -9.07 -0.31
C ALA A 122 6.73 -9.09 0.85
N MET A 123 6.10 -7.95 1.16
CA MET A 123 5.20 -7.77 2.31
C MET A 123 4.07 -8.81 2.38
N GLU A 124 3.61 -9.30 1.22
CA GLU A 124 2.63 -10.38 1.10
C GLU A 124 3.03 -11.67 1.82
N ASP A 125 4.34 -11.93 1.97
CA ASP A 125 4.87 -13.11 2.67
C ASP A 125 4.86 -12.92 4.21
N PHE A 126 4.83 -11.67 4.69
CA PHE A 126 4.98 -11.33 6.11
C PHE A 126 3.66 -10.97 6.79
N VAL A 127 2.69 -10.46 6.04
CA VAL A 127 1.35 -10.17 6.58
C VAL A 127 0.60 -11.48 6.80
N VAL A 128 0.13 -11.70 8.02
CA VAL A 128 -0.62 -12.91 8.41
C VAL A 128 -2.12 -12.64 8.61
N ASP A 129 -2.52 -11.38 8.56
CA ASP A 129 -3.90 -10.95 8.62
C ASP A 129 -4.71 -11.45 7.40
N PRO A 130 -5.75 -12.30 7.59
CA PRO A 130 -6.57 -12.83 6.50
C PRO A 130 -7.48 -11.77 5.83
N ASP A 131 -7.77 -10.67 6.54
CA ASP A 131 -8.66 -9.60 6.08
C ASP A 131 -7.91 -8.56 5.23
N VAL A 132 -6.58 -8.67 5.12
CA VAL A 132 -5.77 -7.87 4.22
C VAL A 132 -5.84 -8.35 2.77
N THR A 133 -5.91 -7.38 1.85
CA THR A 133 -5.78 -7.59 0.41
C THR A 133 -4.78 -6.58 -0.14
N PHE A 134 -3.75 -7.08 -0.82
CA PHE A 134 -2.81 -6.25 -1.56
C PHE A 134 -3.43 -5.86 -2.88
N VAL A 135 -3.39 -4.56 -3.17
CA VAL A 135 -3.92 -3.98 -4.40
C VAL A 135 -2.76 -3.41 -5.20
N THR A 136 -2.53 -4.00 -6.36
CA THR A 136 -1.48 -3.60 -7.30
C THR A 136 -2.09 -3.26 -8.65
N GLY A 137 -1.26 -2.79 -9.59
CA GLY A 137 -1.66 -2.60 -10.98
C GLY A 137 -1.09 -1.37 -11.64
N GLY A 138 -1.34 -1.30 -12.94
CA GLY A 138 -1.06 -0.14 -13.77
C GLY A 138 -2.11 0.95 -13.60
N GLU A 139 -2.00 1.99 -14.42
CA GLU A 139 -2.92 3.12 -14.38
C GLU A 139 -4.38 2.67 -14.57
N GLY A 140 -5.21 2.94 -13.57
CA GLY A 140 -6.64 2.61 -13.56
C GLY A 140 -6.98 1.12 -13.56
N GLN A 141 -5.99 0.24 -13.32
CA GLN A 141 -6.20 -1.20 -13.19
C GLN A 141 -5.97 -1.62 -11.74
N LEU A 142 -6.94 -2.36 -11.18
CA LEU A 142 -6.88 -2.90 -9.83
C LEU A 142 -6.71 -4.42 -9.90
N PHE A 143 -5.57 -4.92 -9.47
CA PHE A 143 -5.34 -6.35 -9.24
C PHE A 143 -5.30 -6.63 -7.74
N TYR A 144 -5.96 -7.70 -7.33
CA TYR A 144 -6.12 -8.07 -5.93
C TYR A 144 -5.34 -9.34 -5.65
N ALA A 145 -4.41 -9.28 -4.70
CA ALA A 145 -3.67 -10.42 -4.19
C ALA A 145 -3.93 -10.57 -2.68
N LYS A 146 -4.12 -11.81 -2.22
CA LYS A 146 -4.19 -12.10 -0.79
C LYS A 146 -2.79 -12.31 -0.24
N ALA A 147 -2.60 -12.00 1.04
CA ALA A 147 -1.36 -12.33 1.74
C ALA A 147 -1.06 -13.84 1.59
N ARG A 148 0.18 -14.17 1.28
CA ARG A 148 0.61 -15.55 1.09
C ARG A 148 0.72 -16.20 2.46
N LYS A 149 -0.15 -17.18 2.74
CA LYS A 149 0.04 -18.05 3.90
C LYS A 149 1.36 -18.80 3.75
N VAL A 150 2.42 -18.31 4.38
CA VAL A 150 3.62 -19.09 4.62
C VAL A 150 3.20 -20.22 5.55
N ARG A 151 3.13 -21.45 5.03
CA ARG A 151 2.84 -22.63 5.85
C ARG A 151 3.96 -22.73 6.88
N LYS A 152 3.62 -22.55 8.17
CA LYS A 152 4.51 -22.95 9.27
C LYS A 152 4.74 -24.46 9.13
N ALA A 153 6.01 -24.86 9.05
CA ALA A 153 6.41 -26.26 9.09
C ALA A 153 6.18 -26.82 10.49
#